data_AF-A0A494VS34-F1
#
_entry.id   AF-A0A494VS34-F1
#
_cell.length_a   1.000
_cell.length_b   1.000
_cell.length_c   1.000
_cell.angle_alpha   90.00
_cell.angle_beta   90.00
_cell.angle_gamma   90.00
#
_symmetry.space_group_name_H-M   'P 1'
#
loop_
_entity.id
_entity.type
_entity.pdbx_description
1 polymer ?
#
loop_
_entity_poly.entity_id
_entity_poly.type
_entity_poly.pdbx_seq_one_letter_code
_entity_poly.pdbx_strand_id
1 'polypeptide(L)'
;MFSINNKTTMRKLVILFLTLIASFAAKAQNGTKIYGGKHYDQFLGCFDCDPETQNSIWSPFTEYGSSHGPKSIWNENGRYGSVTSNFSPYNPSAKYPPRVVDASGNLLGYLTVNKNNRSRLQGAISDLICFSRDTVLKDGVEKYGKQFGKVN
;
A
#
# COMPACT_ATOMS: atom_id res chain seq x y z
N MET A 1 -48.55 32.57 19.35
CA MET A 1 -48.27 31.65 18.22
C MET A 1 -46.96 32.12 17.58
N PHE A 2 -45.82 31.55 17.95
CA PHE A 2 -44.51 31.99 17.44
C PHE A 2 -44.33 31.45 16.02
N SER A 3 -44.33 32.35 15.03
CA SER A 3 -44.08 32.02 13.62
C SER A 3 -42.57 31.84 13.42
N ILE A 4 -42.12 30.59 13.31
CA ILE A 4 -40.72 30.25 13.01
C ILE A 4 -40.49 30.52 11.53
N ASN A 5 -39.66 31.53 11.22
CA ASN A 5 -39.38 31.94 9.86
C ASN A 5 -38.37 30.97 9.19
N ASN A 6 -38.89 29.92 8.55
CA ASN A 6 -38.14 28.77 8.00
C ASN A 6 -37.04 29.13 6.99
N LYS A 7 -37.11 30.28 6.30
CA LYS A 7 -36.09 30.71 5.33
C LYS A 7 -34.74 31.04 5.99
N THR A 8 -34.76 31.68 7.14
CA THR A 8 -33.56 32.04 7.92
C THR A 8 -32.93 30.81 8.57
N THR A 9 -33.74 29.86 9.02
CA THR A 9 -33.29 28.58 9.61
C THR A 9 -32.65 27.69 8.54
N MET A 10 -33.24 27.58 7.35
CA MET A 10 -32.65 26.83 6.24
C MET A 10 -31.32 27.42 5.73
N ARG A 11 -31.17 28.75 5.67
CA ARG A 11 -29.88 29.39 5.33
C ARG A 11 -28.78 29.08 6.35
N LYS A 12 -29.09 29.06 7.65
CA LYS A 12 -28.13 28.69 8.70
C LYS A 12 -27.77 27.20 8.64
N LEU A 13 -28.71 26.32 8.34
CA LEU A 13 -28.46 24.88 8.15
C LEU A 13 -27.58 24.58 6.93
N VAL A 14 -27.79 25.28 5.81
CA VAL A 14 -26.96 25.12 4.60
C VAL A 14 -25.51 25.58 4.85
N ILE A 15 -25.32 26.67 5.59
CA ILE A 15 -23.97 27.16 5.95
C ILE A 15 -23.27 26.19 6.92
N LEU A 16 -23.99 25.61 7.88
CA LEU A 16 -23.45 24.62 8.83
C LEU A 16 -23.04 23.32 8.12
N PHE A 17 -23.79 22.91 7.09
CA PHE A 17 -23.49 21.74 6.27
C PHE A 17 -22.28 21.97 5.35
N LEU A 18 -22.10 23.18 4.79
CA LEU A 18 -20.93 23.52 3.98
C LEU A 18 -19.62 23.57 4.79
N THR A 19 -19.67 23.98 6.06
CA THR A 19 -18.48 23.99 6.93
C THR A 19 -18.05 22.60 7.42
N LEU A 20 -18.96 21.62 7.43
CA LEU A 20 -18.65 20.26 7.90
C LEU A 20 -17.85 19.44 6.87
N ILE A 21 -17.84 19.85 5.60
CA ILE A 21 -17.15 19.15 4.51
C ILE A 21 -15.66 19.55 4.42
N ALA A 22 -15.25 20.64 5.09
CA ALA A 22 -13.91 21.21 4.94
C ALA A 22 -12.79 20.56 5.78
N SER A 23 -13.10 19.56 6.61
CA SER A 23 -12.16 19.04 7.63
C SER A 23 -11.63 17.64 7.37
N PHE A 24 -11.60 17.18 6.12
CA PHE A 24 -10.79 16.01 5.75
C PHE A 24 -9.46 16.48 5.13
N ALA A 25 -8.62 17.08 5.96
CA ALA A 25 -7.20 17.18 5.64
C ALA A 25 -6.65 15.75 5.64
N ALA A 26 -6.63 15.10 4.47
CA ALA A 26 -5.96 13.83 4.30
C ALA A 26 -4.49 14.04 4.69
N LYS A 27 -4.05 13.45 5.81
CA LYS A 27 -2.63 13.36 6.11
C LYS A 27 -1.99 12.60 4.96
N ALA A 28 -1.26 13.29 4.10
CA ALA A 28 -0.43 12.64 3.10
C ALA A 28 0.57 11.75 3.85
N GLN A 29 0.38 10.44 3.75
CA GLN A 29 1.30 9.48 4.33
C GLN A 29 2.60 9.58 3.53
N ASN A 30 3.63 10.19 4.13
CA ASN A 30 4.99 10.32 3.59
C ASN A 30 5.73 8.97 3.59
N GLY A 31 5.11 7.94 3.02
CA GLY A 31 5.65 6.59 2.94
C GLY A 31 6.04 6.23 1.52
N THR A 32 6.95 5.26 1.42
CA THR A 32 7.24 4.56 0.17
C THR A 32 5.99 3.92 -0.40
N LYS A 33 5.95 3.81 -1.72
CA LYS A 33 4.85 3.18 -2.45
C LYS A 33 5.39 2.09 -3.35
N ILE A 34 4.67 0.98 -3.40
CA ILE A 34 4.96 -0.15 -4.26
C ILE A 34 4.06 -0.04 -5.49
N TYR A 35 4.65 -0.11 -6.68
CA TYR A 35 3.93 -0.12 -7.94
C TYR A 35 4.32 -1.31 -8.80
N GLY A 36 3.34 -1.95 -9.43
CA GLY A 36 3.52 -3.05 -10.37
C GLY A 36 2.82 -2.83 -11.70
N GLY A 37 2.86 -3.85 -12.54
CA GLY A 37 2.32 -3.78 -13.90
C GLY A 37 3.37 -3.32 -14.91
N LYS A 38 3.07 -3.48 -16.20
CA LYS A 38 3.99 -3.18 -17.31
C LYS A 38 4.43 -1.71 -17.33
N HIS A 39 3.54 -0.82 -16.89
CA HIS A 39 3.75 0.63 -16.87
C HIS A 39 3.93 1.19 -15.45
N TYR A 40 3.97 0.31 -14.43
CA TYR A 40 4.08 0.70 -13.02
C TYR A 40 2.98 1.69 -12.57
N ASP A 41 1.77 1.46 -13.06
CA ASP A 41 0.54 2.22 -12.80
C ASP A 41 -0.38 1.53 -11.79
N GLN A 42 -0.13 0.26 -11.46
CA GLN A 42 -0.86 -0.44 -10.42
C GLN A 42 -0.21 -0.18 -9.05
N PHE A 43 -0.91 0.53 -8.17
CA PHE A 43 -0.53 0.61 -6.76
C PHE A 43 -0.68 -0.78 -6.10
N LEU A 44 0.33 -1.19 -5.32
CA LEU A 44 0.41 -2.49 -4.63
C LEU A 44 0.57 -2.35 -3.10
N GLY A 45 0.49 -1.13 -2.58
CA GLY A 45 0.56 -0.85 -1.14
C GLY A 45 1.84 -0.13 -0.72
N CYS A 46 2.05 -0.06 0.59
CA CYS A 46 3.19 0.53 1.27
C CYS A 46 3.65 -0.36 2.43
N PHE A 47 4.96 -0.37 2.72
CA PHE A 47 5.53 -1.18 3.80
C PHE A 47 5.95 -0.36 5.02
N ASP A 48 6.11 0.95 4.87
CA ASP A 48 6.53 1.92 5.90
C ASP A 48 5.40 2.84 6.36
N CYS A 49 4.20 2.63 5.81
CA CYS A 49 2.99 3.27 6.29
C CYS A 49 2.46 2.58 7.54
N ASP A 50 1.57 3.29 8.24
CA ASP A 50 0.87 2.75 9.40
C ASP A 50 0.22 1.41 9.02
N PRO A 51 0.58 0.31 9.73
CA PRO A 51 0.20 -1.03 9.36
C PRO A 51 -1.31 -1.28 9.40
N GLU A 52 -2.08 -0.44 10.11
CA GLU A 52 -3.54 -0.54 10.18
C GLU A 52 -4.25 0.21 9.03
N THR A 53 -3.51 0.93 8.19
CA THR A 53 -4.11 1.62 7.04
C THR A 53 -4.51 0.68 5.92
N GLN A 54 -5.50 1.12 5.13
CA GLN A 54 -6.00 0.35 3.99
C GLN A 54 -4.98 0.11 2.88
N ASN A 55 -3.86 0.85 2.89
CA ASN A 55 -2.79 0.75 1.89
C ASN A 55 -1.64 -0.16 2.33
N SER A 56 -1.63 -0.61 3.59
CA SER A 56 -0.55 -1.37 4.17
C SER A 56 -0.49 -2.80 3.61
N ILE A 57 0.70 -3.22 3.19
CA ILE A 57 0.95 -4.63 2.85
C ILE A 57 0.97 -5.53 4.09
N TRP A 58 0.97 -4.95 5.29
CA TRP A 58 0.94 -5.69 6.56
C TRP A 58 -0.47 -5.86 7.11
N SER A 59 -1.51 -5.38 6.41
CA SER A 59 -2.90 -5.52 6.85
C SER A 59 -3.59 -6.68 6.12
N PRO A 60 -3.80 -7.84 6.77
CA PRO A 60 -4.29 -9.07 6.12
C PRO A 60 -5.73 -8.96 5.60
N PHE A 61 -6.46 -7.92 6.01
CA PHE A 61 -7.85 -7.68 5.62
C PHE A 61 -7.99 -6.69 4.46
N THR A 62 -6.88 -6.22 3.88
CA THR A 62 -6.86 -5.26 2.76
C THR A 62 -6.53 -5.95 1.44
N GLU A 63 -6.81 -5.28 0.32
CA GLU A 63 -6.47 -5.81 -1.01
C GLU A 63 -4.95 -5.90 -1.28
N TYR A 64 -4.12 -5.24 -0.45
CA TYR A 64 -2.66 -5.19 -0.57
C TYR A 64 -1.93 -6.12 0.41
N GLY A 65 -2.49 -6.34 1.60
CA GLY A 65 -1.89 -7.22 2.62
C GLY A 65 -2.49 -8.62 2.67
N SER A 66 -3.72 -8.82 2.16
CA SER A 66 -4.36 -10.14 2.18
C SER A 66 -3.65 -11.14 1.26
N SER A 67 -3.48 -12.38 1.72
CA SER A 67 -3.01 -13.51 0.88
C SER A 67 -3.99 -13.90 -0.24
N HIS A 68 -5.18 -13.32 -0.26
CA HIS A 68 -6.19 -13.51 -1.31
C HIS A 68 -6.43 -12.23 -2.11
N GLY A 69 -5.75 -11.12 -1.75
CA GLY A 69 -5.93 -9.82 -2.38
C GLY A 69 -5.50 -9.84 -3.85
N PRO A 70 -6.27 -9.28 -4.80
CA PRO A 70 -5.92 -9.29 -6.22
C PRO A 70 -4.69 -8.41 -6.54
N LYS A 71 -4.41 -7.42 -5.69
CA LYS A 71 -3.26 -6.50 -5.78
C LYS A 71 -2.16 -6.82 -4.77
N SER A 72 -2.33 -7.87 -3.98
CA SER A 72 -1.40 -8.23 -2.93
C SER A 72 -0.17 -8.93 -3.50
N ILE A 73 1.01 -8.50 -3.04
CA ILE A 73 2.24 -9.26 -3.28
C ILE A 73 2.25 -10.55 -2.44
N TRP A 74 1.41 -10.69 -1.43
CA TRP A 74 1.32 -11.89 -0.59
C TRP A 74 0.41 -12.97 -1.18
N ASN A 75 -0.32 -12.67 -2.27
CA ASN A 75 -1.18 -13.64 -2.93
C ASN A 75 -0.38 -14.53 -3.89
N GLU A 76 -0.05 -15.74 -3.44
CA GLU A 76 0.75 -16.73 -4.17
C GLU A 76 0.10 -17.21 -5.48
N ASN A 77 -1.22 -17.10 -5.58
CA ASN A 77 -1.98 -17.40 -6.81
C ASN A 77 -2.29 -16.12 -7.62
N GLY A 78 -1.90 -14.96 -7.10
CA GLY A 78 -2.22 -13.65 -7.64
C GLY A 78 -1.21 -13.15 -8.66
N ARG A 79 -1.63 -12.14 -9.43
CA ARG A 79 -0.82 -11.50 -10.46
C ARG A 79 0.49 -10.90 -9.91
N TYR A 80 0.51 -10.45 -8.66
CA TYR A 80 1.65 -9.74 -8.06
C TYR A 80 2.40 -10.54 -6.99
N GLY A 81 1.92 -11.74 -6.62
CA GLY A 81 2.57 -12.61 -5.63
C GLY A 81 2.94 -14.01 -6.14
N SER A 82 2.47 -14.41 -7.32
CA SER A 82 2.79 -15.73 -7.88
C SER A 82 4.23 -15.86 -8.36
N VAL A 83 4.84 -17.02 -8.18
CA VAL A 83 6.22 -17.32 -8.61
C VAL A 83 6.38 -17.41 -10.13
N THR A 84 5.30 -17.43 -10.90
CA THR A 84 5.32 -17.52 -12.38
C THR A 84 5.02 -16.21 -13.08
N SER A 85 4.47 -15.21 -12.36
CA SER A 85 4.03 -13.95 -12.97
C SER A 85 5.21 -13.05 -13.36
N ASN A 86 5.10 -12.36 -14.49
CA ASN A 86 6.06 -11.34 -14.91
C ASN A 86 6.03 -10.07 -14.04
N PHE A 87 5.06 -9.94 -13.14
CA PHE A 87 4.83 -8.75 -12.30
C PHE A 87 5.11 -9.00 -10.81
N SER A 88 5.62 -10.18 -10.48
CA SER A 88 5.80 -10.64 -9.10
C SER A 88 7.25 -10.50 -8.66
N PRO A 89 7.52 -10.14 -7.39
CA PRO A 89 8.87 -10.11 -6.88
C PRO A 89 9.46 -11.53 -6.76
N TYR A 90 8.63 -12.58 -6.74
CA TYR A 90 9.04 -13.97 -6.50
C TYR A 90 9.34 -14.77 -7.76
N ASN A 91 9.16 -14.18 -8.94
CA ASN A 91 9.60 -14.80 -10.18
C ASN A 91 11.02 -14.30 -10.51
N PRO A 92 12.06 -15.17 -10.50
CA PRO A 92 13.44 -14.75 -10.80
C PRO A 92 13.62 -14.25 -12.24
N SER A 93 12.70 -14.61 -13.14
CA SER A 93 12.66 -14.20 -14.54
C SER A 93 11.61 -13.12 -14.82
N ALA A 94 11.06 -12.45 -13.79
CA ALA A 94 10.08 -11.39 -13.95
C ALA A 94 10.61 -10.26 -14.85
N LYS A 95 9.84 -9.92 -15.89
CA LYS A 95 10.16 -8.79 -16.77
C LYS A 95 9.86 -7.42 -16.14
N TYR A 96 8.86 -7.36 -15.26
CA TYR A 96 8.34 -6.13 -14.67
C TYR A 96 8.14 -6.30 -13.15
N PRO A 97 9.20 -6.64 -12.39
CA PRO A 97 9.09 -6.79 -10.94
C PRO A 97 8.59 -5.48 -10.30
N PRO A 98 7.87 -5.53 -9.16
CA PRO A 98 7.37 -4.31 -8.52
C PRO A 98 8.49 -3.32 -8.21
N ARG A 99 8.23 -2.03 -8.46
CA ARG A 99 9.13 -0.94 -8.09
C ARG A 99 8.68 -0.30 -6.78
N VAL A 100 9.65 0.19 -6.02
CA VAL A 100 9.43 1.00 -4.82
C VAL A 100 9.85 2.43 -5.13
N VAL A 101 8.96 3.37 -4.82
CA VAL A 101 9.23 4.81 -4.96
C VAL A 101 9.08 5.53 -3.64
N ASP A 102 9.81 6.62 -3.45
CA ASP A 102 9.62 7.50 -2.30
C ASP A 102 8.35 8.37 -2.44
N ALA A 103 8.10 9.23 -1.45
CA ALA A 103 6.95 10.14 -1.45
C ALA A 103 6.97 11.16 -2.62
N SER A 104 8.16 11.45 -3.18
CA SER A 104 8.34 12.36 -4.33
C SER A 104 8.23 11.62 -5.67
N GLY A 105 8.10 10.29 -5.66
CA GLY A 105 8.03 9.46 -6.86
C GLY A 105 9.39 9.02 -7.41
N ASN A 106 10.49 9.28 -6.70
CA ASN A 106 11.81 8.81 -7.12
C ASN A 106 11.92 7.30 -6.91
N LEU A 107 12.53 6.60 -7.88
CA LEU A 107 12.75 5.17 -7.79
C LEU A 107 13.81 4.84 -6.73
N LEU A 108 13.44 4.02 -5.75
CA LEU A 108 14.35 3.47 -4.73
C LEU A 108 14.92 2.12 -5.14
N GLY A 109 14.17 1.33 -5.91
CA GLY A 109 14.60 0.04 -6.43
C GLY A 109 13.45 -0.90 -6.75
N TYR A 110 13.77 -2.13 -7.12
CA TYR A 110 12.80 -3.19 -7.42
C TYR A 110 12.76 -4.26 -6.33
N LEU A 111 11.55 -4.69 -5.97
CA LEU A 111 11.35 -5.91 -5.19
C LEU A 111 11.51 -7.10 -6.14
N THR A 112 12.56 -7.89 -5.96
CA THR A 112 12.79 -9.08 -6.78
C THR A 112 13.72 -10.08 -6.11
N VAL A 113 13.42 -11.37 -6.26
CA VAL A 113 14.31 -12.48 -5.89
C VAL A 113 15.50 -12.64 -6.84
N ASN A 114 15.48 -11.96 -8.00
CA ASN A 114 16.61 -11.96 -8.92
C ASN A 114 17.77 -11.14 -8.35
N LYS A 115 18.72 -11.82 -7.71
CA LYS A 115 19.92 -11.21 -7.10
C LYS A 115 20.82 -10.48 -8.10
N ASN A 116 20.72 -10.79 -9.40
CA ASN A 116 21.50 -10.16 -10.46
C ASN A 116 20.87 -8.85 -10.97
N ASN A 117 19.66 -8.51 -10.54
CA ASN A 117 19.06 -7.22 -10.86
C ASN A 117 19.86 -6.10 -10.14
N ARG A 118 20.58 -5.30 -10.93
CA ARG A 118 21.45 -4.22 -10.43
C ARG A 118 20.69 -3.10 -9.71
N SER A 119 19.38 -3.00 -9.94
CA SER A 119 18.48 -2.02 -9.34
C SER A 119 17.54 -2.65 -8.30
N ARG A 120 17.85 -3.86 -7.81
CA ARG A 120 17.13 -4.47 -6.68
C ARG A 120 17.20 -3.53 -5.47
N LEU A 121 16.06 -3.34 -4.80
CA LEU A 121 16.02 -2.62 -3.54
C LEU A 121 16.95 -3.31 -2.54
N GLN A 122 17.76 -2.55 -1.82
CA GLN A 122 18.68 -3.08 -0.81
C GLN A 122 18.12 -2.85 0.59
N GLY A 123 18.51 -3.73 1.53
CA GLY A 123 18.20 -3.60 2.94
C GLY A 123 17.20 -4.63 3.46
N ALA A 124 17.09 -4.67 4.78
CA ALA A 124 16.37 -5.73 5.50
C ALA A 124 14.92 -5.91 5.05
N ILE A 125 14.24 -4.82 4.70
CA ILE A 125 12.85 -4.88 4.22
C ILE A 125 12.73 -5.58 2.88
N SER A 126 13.65 -5.34 1.95
CA SER A 126 13.65 -6.04 0.66
C SER A 126 13.97 -7.51 0.86
N ASP A 127 14.90 -7.83 1.76
CA ASP A 127 15.28 -9.22 2.02
C ASP A 127 14.14 -9.99 2.69
N LEU A 128 13.46 -9.39 3.66
CA LEU A 128 12.28 -9.95 4.30
C LEU A 128 11.18 -10.24 3.26
N ILE A 129 10.82 -9.22 2.46
CA ILE A 129 9.76 -9.37 1.47
C ILE A 129 10.14 -10.42 0.43
N CYS A 130 11.34 -10.36 -0.15
CA CYS A 130 11.69 -11.19 -1.30
C CYS A 130 12.16 -12.60 -0.92
N PHE A 131 12.93 -12.76 0.17
CA PHE A 131 13.59 -14.01 0.51
C PHE A 131 13.03 -14.71 1.75
N SER A 132 12.10 -14.08 2.49
CA SER A 132 11.46 -14.67 3.67
C SER A 132 9.94 -14.73 3.57
N ARG A 133 9.39 -14.70 2.33
CA ARG A 133 7.94 -14.75 2.07
C ARG A 133 7.24 -15.87 2.84
N ASP A 134 7.73 -17.09 2.77
CA ASP A 134 7.04 -18.25 3.35
C ASP A 134 6.97 -18.14 4.88
N THR A 135 8.02 -17.58 5.52
CA THR A 135 8.02 -17.25 6.95
C THR A 135 7.00 -16.16 7.26
N VAL A 136 6.96 -15.10 6.46
CA VAL A 136 5.99 -14.00 6.64
C VAL A 136 4.55 -14.50 6.52
N LEU A 137 4.25 -15.31 5.51
CA LEU A 137 2.91 -15.88 5.30
C LEU A 137 2.52 -16.85 6.42
N LYS A 138 3.46 -17.71 6.86
CA LYS A 138 3.23 -18.65 7.96
C LYS A 138 2.95 -17.93 9.27
N ASP A 139 3.65 -16.84 9.52
CA ASP A 139 3.53 -16.08 10.76
C ASP A 139 2.33 -15.13 10.79
N GLY A 140 1.86 -14.69 9.63
CA GLY A 140 0.89 -13.61 9.46
C GLY A 140 1.60 -12.28 9.18
N VAL A 141 1.19 -11.60 8.11
CA VAL A 141 1.82 -10.34 7.63
C VAL A 141 1.77 -9.22 8.68
N GLU A 142 0.72 -9.19 9.49
CA GLU A 142 0.49 -8.19 10.53
C GLU A 142 1.56 -8.16 11.62
N LYS A 143 2.25 -9.28 11.85
CA LYS A 143 3.35 -9.34 12.83
C LYS A 143 4.54 -8.46 12.41
N TYR A 144 4.76 -8.31 11.12
CA TYR A 144 5.88 -7.55 10.56
C TYR A 144 5.58 -6.06 10.45
N GLY A 145 4.30 -5.67 10.46
CA GLY A 145 3.87 -4.28 10.41
C GLY A 145 4.41 -3.43 11.57
N LYS A 146 4.61 -4.00 12.76
CA LYS A 146 5.16 -3.25 13.92
C LYS A 146 6.65 -2.94 13.79
N GLN A 147 7.39 -3.74 13.02
CA GLN A 147 8.83 -3.58 12.81
C GLN A 147 9.12 -2.63 11.64
N PHE A 148 8.31 -2.68 10.58
CA PHE A 148 8.58 -1.96 9.35
C PHE A 148 7.59 -0.84 9.03
N GLY A 149 6.37 -0.87 9.57
CA GLY A 149 5.31 0.13 9.35
C GLY A 149 5.39 1.35 10.28
N LYS A 150 6.49 1.56 10.99
CA LYS A 150 6.70 2.76 11.80
C LYS A 150 7.25 3.88 10.93
N VAL A 151 6.38 4.84 10.65
CA VAL A 151 6.73 6.16 10.12
C VAL A 151 7.63 6.85 11.16
N ASN A 152 8.80 7.33 10.74
CA ASN A 152 9.50 8.41 11.46
C ASN A 152 8.79 9.74 11.14
#